data_AF-A0A5D0WMZ2-F1
#
_entry.id   AF-A0A5D0WMZ2-F1
#
_cell.length_a   1.000
_cell.length_b   1.000
_cell.length_c   1.000
_cell.angle_alpha   90.00
_cell.angle_beta   90.00
_cell.angle_gamma   90.00
#
_symmetry.space_group_name_H-M   'P 1'
#
loop_
_entity.id
_entity.type
_entity.pdbx_description
1 polymer ?
#
loop_
_entity_poly.entity_id
_entity_poly.type
_entity_poly.pdbx_seq_one_letter_code
_entity_poly.pdbx_strand_id
1 'polypeptide(L)' 'MATAELPAAIKNDLAMVARCIAGAEDIVTIRTMMENTGFQNIKLVPKDNSKEILTNWSPEKKIDNYVTSFIIEGSK' A
#
# COMPACT_ATOMS: atom_id res chain seq x y z
N MET A 1 -0.96 -0.55 -0.23
CA MET A 1 -1.02 0.76 0.47
C MET A 1 -0.32 0.64 1.81
N ALA A 2 0.22 1.76 2.30
CA ALA A 2 0.80 1.86 3.62
C ALA A 2 -0.29 1.90 4.70
N THR A 3 -0.13 1.09 5.73
CA THR A 3 -0.97 1.08 6.95
C THR A 3 -0.27 1.71 8.14
N ALA A 4 1.05 1.89 8.03
CA ALA A 4 1.91 2.57 8.98
C ALA A 4 3.05 3.24 8.21
N GLU A 5 3.77 4.15 8.86
CA GLU A 5 4.93 4.76 8.23
C GLU A 5 6.00 3.69 7.92
N LEU A 6 6.45 3.64 6.66
CA LEU A 6 7.50 2.72 6.26
C LEU A 6 8.86 3.18 6.85
N PRO A 7 9.59 2.29 7.56
CA PRO A 7 10.94 2.57 8.03
C PRO A 7 11.89 2.96 6.90
N ALA A 8 12.89 3.79 7.20
CA ALA A 8 13.92 4.18 6.23
C ALA A 8 14.64 2.98 5.59
N ALA A 9 14.83 1.89 6.35
CA ALA A 9 15.43 0.65 5.86
C ALA A 9 14.58 -0.10 4.82
N ILE A 10 13.26 0.16 4.75
CA ILE A 10 12.38 -0.35 3.70
C ILE A 10 12.29 0.66 2.55
N LYS A 11 12.16 1.96 2.85
CA LYS A 11 12.09 3.04 1.83
C LYS A 11 13.33 3.08 0.93
N ASN A 12 14.52 2.85 1.50
CA ASN A 12 15.80 2.94 0.80
C ASN A 12 16.31 1.59 0.25
N ASP A 13 15.55 0.49 0.43
CA ASP A 13 15.93 -0.80 -0.13
C ASP A 13 15.45 -0.95 -1.57
N LEU A 14 16.40 -1.07 -2.50
CA LEU A 14 16.12 -1.28 -3.92
C LEU A 14 15.26 -2.52 -4.20
N ALA A 15 15.40 -3.59 -3.42
CA ALA A 15 14.54 -4.77 -3.56
C ALA A 15 13.09 -4.47 -3.19
N MET A 16 12.85 -3.58 -2.22
CA MET A 16 11.49 -3.15 -1.84
C MET A 16 10.92 -2.15 -2.84
N VAL A 17 11.76 -1.27 -3.40
CA VAL A 17 11.38 -0.37 -4.49
C VAL A 17 10.95 -1.17 -5.73
N ALA A 18 11.77 -2.14 -6.16
CA ALA A 18 11.47 -2.98 -7.32
C ALA A 18 10.18 -3.80 -7.15
N ARG A 19 9.73 -4.02 -5.91
CA ARG A 19 8.50 -4.76 -5.57
C ARG A 19 7.32 -3.85 -5.25
N CYS A 20 7.44 -2.55 -5.50
CA CYS A 20 6.44 -1.52 -5.20
C CYS A 20 6.06 -1.42 -3.70
N ILE A 21 6.82 -2.04 -2.80
CA ILE A 21 6.58 -1.99 -1.35
C ILE A 21 7.01 -0.64 -0.80
N ALA A 22 8.22 -0.18 -1.18
CA ALA A 22 8.79 1.06 -0.67
C ALA A 22 8.00 2.31 -1.11
N GLY A 23 7.29 2.22 -2.24
CA GLY A 23 6.45 3.29 -2.78
C GLY A 23 4.96 3.16 -2.38
N ALA A 24 4.64 2.33 -1.39
CA ALA A 24 3.27 2.21 -0.92
C ALA A 24 2.83 3.51 -0.24
N GLU A 25 1.83 4.17 -0.79
CA GLU A 25 1.21 5.37 -0.20
C GLU A 25 0.05 5.03 0.73
N ASP A 26 -0.27 5.97 1.61
CA ASP A 26 -1.36 5.86 2.58
C ASP A 26 -2.75 6.15 1.97
N ILE A 27 -3.78 5.69 2.67
CA ILE A 27 -5.17 5.76 2.22
C ILE A 27 -5.70 7.19 2.05
N VAL A 28 -5.24 8.14 2.88
CA VAL A 28 -5.68 9.55 2.84
C VAL A 28 -5.09 10.22 1.62
N THR A 29 -3.80 10.01 1.38
CA THR A 29 -3.09 10.55 0.21
C THR A 29 -3.70 10.03 -1.09
N ILE A 30 -3.90 8.71 -1.22
CA ILE A 30 -4.51 8.13 -2.43
C ILE A 30 -5.93 8.63 -2.66
N ARG A 31 -6.77 8.70 -1.61
CA ARG A 31 -8.13 9.26 -1.71
C ARG A 31 -8.10 10.69 -2.22
N THR A 32 -7.22 11.52 -1.65
CA THR A 32 -7.08 12.93 -2.03
C THR A 32 -6.64 13.07 -3.49
N MET A 33 -5.70 12.25 -3.96
CA MET A 33 -5.28 12.23 -5.37
C MET A 33 -6.44 11.86 -6.30
N MET A 34 -7.26 10.88 -5.93
CA MET A 34 -8.42 10.47 -6.72
C MET A 34 -9.50 11.56 -6.75
N GLU A 35 -9.79 12.21 -5.63
CA GLU A 35 -10.75 13.32 -5.56
C GLU A 35 -10.29 14.52 -6.40
N ASN A 36 -9.02 14.90 -6.29
CA ASN A 36 -8.43 16.00 -7.06
C ASN A 36 -8.43 15.75 -8.58
N THR A 37 -8.43 14.48 -9.00
CA THR A 37 -8.51 14.10 -10.41
C THR A 37 -9.95 13.94 -10.90
N GLY A 38 -10.94 14.17 -10.03
CA GLY A 38 -12.37 14.18 -10.35
C GLY A 38 -13.08 12.83 -10.22
N PHE A 39 -12.45 11.82 -9.60
CA PHE A 39 -13.17 10.59 -9.25
C PHE A 39 -14.15 10.84 -8.10
N GLN A 40 -15.29 10.17 -8.18
CA GLN A 40 -16.36 10.21 -7.18
C GLN A 40 -16.66 8.78 -6.69
N ASN A 41 -17.45 8.67 -5.62
CA ASN A 41 -17.84 7.38 -5.02
C ASN A 41 -16.65 6.47 -4.68
N ILE A 42 -15.55 7.06 -4.20
CA ILE A 42 -14.27 6.35 -4.00
C ILE A 42 -14.35 5.40 -2.80
N LYS A 43 -14.16 4.10 -3.08
CA LYS A 43 -14.07 3.03 -2.08
C LYS A 43 -12.66 2.45 -2.06
N LEU A 44 -12.08 2.33 -0.87
CA LEU A 44 -10.81 1.64 -0.64
C LEU A 44 -11.05 0.57 0.42
N VAL A 45 -10.98 -0.69 0.01
CA VAL A 45 -11.28 -1.85 0.88
C VAL A 45 -10.02 -2.71 1.01
N PRO A 46 -9.56 -3.02 2.24
CA PRO A 46 -8.42 -3.90 2.43
C PRO A 46 -8.75 -5.30 1.92
N LYS A 47 -7.77 -5.98 1.33
CA LYS A 47 -7.94 -7.34 0.82
C LYS A 47 -7.48 -8.34 1.89
N ASP A 48 -8.40 -9.20 2.34
CA ASP A 48 -8.19 -10.08 3.51
C ASP A 48 -6.99 -11.03 3.41
N ASN A 49 -6.61 -11.48 2.21
CA ASN A 49 -5.50 -12.43 2.01
C ASN A 49 -4.12 -11.77 1.88
N SER A 50 -3.98 -10.46 2.15
CA SER A 50 -2.72 -9.75 1.94
C SER A 50 -1.59 -10.23 2.87
N LYS A 51 -1.93 -10.61 4.11
CA LYS A 51 -0.95 -10.94 5.14
C LYS A 51 -0.15 -12.21 4.79
N GLU A 52 -0.82 -13.29 4.43
CA GLU A 52 -0.16 -14.55 4.01
C GLU A 52 0.73 -14.36 2.77
N ILE A 53 0.29 -13.55 1.81
CA ILE A 53 1.07 -13.28 0.59
C ILE A 53 2.34 -12.51 0.93
N LEU A 54 2.23 -11.46 1.76
CA LEU A 54 3.32 -10.57 2.09
C LEU A 54 4.36 -11.21 3.03
N THR A 55 3.94 -12.08 3.95
CA THR A 55 4.87 -12.83 4.81
C THR A 55 5.84 -13.67 4.00
N ASN A 56 5.40 -14.24 2.87
CA ASN A 56 6.27 -15.03 1.99
C ASN A 56 7.24 -14.18 1.15
N TRP A 57 7.02 -12.87 1.06
CA TRP A 57 7.79 -12.00 0.19
C TRP A 57 9.07 -11.49 0.84
N SER A 58 9.03 -11.15 2.12
CA SER A 58 10.21 -10.75 2.89
C SER A 58 10.00 -11.04 4.37
N PRO A 59 10.21 -12.30 4.81
CA PRO A 59 9.94 -12.74 6.18
C PRO A 59 10.74 -11.94 7.23
N GLU A 60 11.99 -11.60 6.91
CA GLU A 60 12.90 -10.91 7.83
C GLU A 60 12.49 -9.45 8.10
N LYS A 61 11.88 -8.80 7.11
CA LYS A 61 11.53 -7.37 7.19
C LYS A 61 10.11 -7.12 7.72
N LYS A 62 9.30 -8.17 7.91
CA LYS A 62 7.92 -8.09 8.40
C LYS A 62 7.11 -6.99 7.71
N ILE A 63 7.20 -6.97 6.38
CA ILE A 63 6.58 -5.93 5.54
C ILE A 63 5.06 -5.88 5.70
N ASP A 64 4.45 -6.99 6.10
CA ASP A 64 3.02 -7.13 6.41
C ASP A 64 2.55 -6.29 7.62
N ASN A 65 3.47 -5.76 8.43
CA ASN A 65 3.16 -4.78 9.47
C ASN A 65 2.95 -3.36 8.92
N TYR A 66 3.47 -3.07 7.72
CA TYR A 66 3.54 -1.71 7.17
C TYR A 66 2.70 -1.53 5.91
N VAL A 67 2.49 -2.61 5.15
CA VAL A 67 1.75 -2.55 3.89
C VAL A 67 0.69 -3.65 3.83
N THR A 68 -0.42 -3.33 3.17
CA THR A 68 -1.47 -4.31 2.85
C THR A 68 -2.02 -4.05 1.45
N SER A 69 -2.57 -5.08 0.83
CA SER A 69 -3.26 -4.96 -0.45
C SER A 69 -4.64 -4.34 -0.24
N PHE A 70 -5.06 -3.51 -1.18
CA PHE A 70 -6.37 -2.90 -1.20
C PHE A 70 -7.00 -3.05 -2.57
N ILE A 71 -8.33 -3.16 -2.59
CA ILE A 71 -9.15 -2.95 -3.77
C ILE A 71 -9.59 -1.48 -3.74
N ILE A 72 -9.38 -0.79 -4.85
CA ILE A 72 -9.70 0.63 -5.00
C ILE A 72 -10.69 0.76 -6.14
N GLU A 73 -11.82 1.39 -5.87
CA GLU A 73 -12.90 1.62 -6.83
C GLU A 73 -13.28 3.10 -6.83
N GLY A 74 -13.62 3.65 -7.99
CA GLY A 74 -14.13 5.00 -8.15
C GLY A 74 -14.85 5.15 -9.49
N SER A 75 -15.80 6.08 -9.56
CA SER A 75 -16.55 6.41 -10.78
C SER A 75 -16.19 7.83 -11.24
N LYS A 76 -16.04 8.03 -12.54
CA LYS A 76 -15.76 9.35 -13.12
C LYS A 76 -16.63 9.56 -14.36
#